data_AF-A0A4Y2AHL6-F1
#
_entry.id   AF-A0A4Y2AHL6-F1
#
_cell.length_a   1.000
_cell.length_b   1.000
_cell.length_c   1.000
_cell.angle_alpha   90.00
_cell.angle_beta   90.00
_cell.angle_gamma   90.00
#
_symmetry.space_group_name_H-M   'P 1'
#
loop_
_entity.id
_entity.type
_entity.pdbx_description
1 polymer ?
#
loop_
_entity_poly.entity_id
_entity_poly.type
_entity_poly.pdbx_seq_one_letter_code
_entity_poly.pdbx_strand_id
1 'polypeptide(L)'
;MLRNLSLNNWQQDWDSGNTGRAIFNILPKVTITPASWSRESILFATDHGPFLSYLYRFRLHHSDICACGEKGDPLNYATSCHMSLFYHFTKPSAENTQLWWKSVLSNKLLRLNIAKLVSFLTENENLIKQPPDATSSSDSDADFSPSPRPRTYGLRPSRGSIPTTLINPPINI
;
A
#
# COMPACT_ATOMS: atom_id res chain seq x y z
N MET A 1 21.87 -14.72 -21.29
CA MET A 1 20.94 -15.86 -21.09
C MET A 1 20.17 -15.76 -19.77
N LEU A 2 20.85 -15.61 -18.62
CA LEU A 2 20.21 -15.55 -17.28
C LEU A 2 19.18 -14.43 -17.11
N ARG A 3 19.48 -13.20 -17.57
CA ARG A 3 18.57 -12.03 -17.41
C ARG A 3 17.19 -12.24 -18.03
N ASN A 4 17.13 -12.78 -19.25
CA ASN A 4 15.86 -13.01 -19.95
C ASN A 4 15.08 -14.16 -19.29
N LEU A 5 15.78 -15.19 -18.81
CA LEU A 5 15.16 -16.26 -18.04
C LEU A 5 14.52 -15.74 -16.75
N SER A 6 15.25 -14.92 -15.98
CA SER A 6 14.73 -14.30 -14.75
C SER A 6 13.53 -13.40 -15.02
N LEU A 7 13.56 -12.59 -16.09
CA LEU A 7 12.42 -11.74 -16.47
C LEU A 7 11.20 -12.55 -16.89
N ASN A 8 11.39 -13.64 -17.63
CA ASN A 8 10.29 -14.52 -18.04
C ASN A 8 9.67 -15.24 -16.83
N ASN A 9 10.48 -15.74 -15.91
CA ASN A 9 9.98 -16.35 -14.67
C ASN A 9 9.20 -15.31 -13.85
N TRP A 10 9.74 -14.10 -13.70
CA TRP A 10 9.03 -13.03 -12.99
C TRP A 10 7.72 -12.64 -13.68
N GLN A 11 7.67 -12.60 -15.01
CA GLN A 11 6.43 -12.35 -15.74
C GLN A 11 5.38 -13.44 -15.47
N GLN A 12 5.79 -14.72 -15.41
CA GLN A 12 4.87 -15.83 -15.10
C GLN A 12 4.30 -15.72 -13.70
N ASP A 13 5.13 -15.36 -12.71
CA ASP A 13 4.68 -15.10 -11.34
C ASP A 13 3.73 -13.90 -11.30
N TRP A 14 4.00 -12.85 -12.08
CA TRP A 14 3.15 -11.65 -12.15
C TRP A 14 1.79 -11.93 -12.81
N ASP A 15 1.77 -12.75 -13.86
CA ASP A 15 0.54 -13.13 -14.57
C ASP A 15 -0.38 -14.01 -13.71
N SER A 16 0.21 -14.97 -12.97
CA SER A 16 -0.51 -15.95 -12.14
C SER A 16 -0.81 -15.47 -10.71
N GLY A 17 -0.09 -14.45 -10.22
CA GLY A 17 -0.25 -13.92 -8.88
C GLY A 17 -1.63 -13.31 -8.62
N ASN A 18 -2.10 -13.43 -7.37
CA ASN A 18 -3.37 -12.86 -6.90
C ASN A 18 -3.20 -11.53 -6.13
N THR A 19 -1.97 -11.15 -5.80
CA THR A 19 -1.65 -9.95 -5.04
C THR A 19 -1.31 -8.82 -6.02
N GLY A 20 -1.65 -7.56 -5.67
CA GLY A 20 -1.31 -6.41 -6.52
C GLY A 20 -2.09 -6.34 -7.84
N ARG A 21 -3.24 -7.04 -7.96
CA ARG A 21 -4.04 -7.08 -9.20
C ARG A 21 -4.47 -5.70 -9.71
N ALA A 22 -4.70 -4.75 -8.81
CA ALA A 22 -4.99 -3.37 -9.19
C ALA A 22 -3.82 -2.76 -9.99
N ILE A 23 -2.58 -3.01 -9.58
CA ILE A 23 -1.37 -2.56 -10.29
C ILE A 23 -1.16 -3.37 -11.57
N PHE A 24 -1.41 -4.69 -11.56
CA PHE A 24 -1.32 -5.55 -12.75
C PHE A 24 -2.15 -5.01 -13.91
N ASN A 25 -3.36 -4.50 -13.65
CA ASN A 25 -4.23 -3.93 -14.68
C ASN A 25 -3.66 -2.68 -15.36
N ILE A 26 -2.64 -2.06 -14.77
CA ILE A 26 -1.99 -0.84 -15.25
C ILE A 26 -0.63 -1.17 -15.86
N LEU A 27 0.17 -1.98 -15.16
CA LEU A 27 1.50 -2.43 -15.56
C LEU A 27 1.50 -3.97 -15.69
N PRO A 28 0.88 -4.53 -16.75
CA PRO A 28 0.76 -5.99 -16.90
C PRO A 28 2.07 -6.65 -17.28
N LYS A 29 3.07 -5.88 -17.72
CA LYS A 29 4.38 -6.39 -18.14
C LYS A 29 5.46 -6.00 -17.16
N VAL A 30 6.18 -7.01 -16.67
CA VAL A 30 7.38 -6.79 -15.87
C VAL A 30 8.48 -6.23 -16.75
N THR A 31 9.19 -5.26 -16.21
CA THR A 31 10.33 -4.65 -16.88
C THR A 31 11.32 -4.17 -15.84
N ILE A 32 12.59 -4.17 -16.22
CA ILE A 32 13.67 -3.58 -15.44
C ILE A 32 13.71 -2.06 -15.57
N THR A 33 13.02 -1.49 -16.55
CA THR A 33 12.91 -0.04 -16.71
C THR A 33 11.87 0.45 -15.72
N PRO A 34 12.25 1.26 -14.72
CA PRO A 34 11.30 1.74 -13.73
C PRO A 34 10.22 2.60 -14.41
N ALA A 35 8.98 2.46 -13.93
CA ALA A 35 7.91 3.35 -14.35
C ALA A 35 8.24 4.79 -13.94
N SER A 36 7.95 5.76 -14.80
CA SER A 36 8.16 7.19 -14.53
C SER A 36 7.08 7.75 -13.58
N TRP A 37 6.83 7.08 -12.47
CA TRP A 37 5.84 7.43 -11.46
C TRP A 37 6.54 8.12 -10.28
N SER A 38 5.92 9.17 -9.73
CA SER A 38 6.42 9.78 -8.51
C SER A 38 6.15 8.89 -7.30
N ARG A 39 6.82 9.16 -6.16
CA ARG A 39 6.55 8.47 -4.89
C ARG A 39 5.07 8.54 -4.54
N GLU A 40 4.46 9.71 -4.68
CA GLU A 40 3.05 9.98 -4.38
C GLU A 40 2.11 9.19 -5.31
N SER A 41 2.45 9.08 -6.60
CA SER A 41 1.67 8.28 -7.54
C SER A 41 1.71 6.79 -7.17
N ILE A 42 2.87 6.30 -6.71
CA ILE A 42 3.03 4.92 -6.23
C ILE A 42 2.19 4.71 -4.97
N LEU A 43 2.27 5.62 -4.00
CA LEU A 43 1.48 5.57 -2.76
C LEU A 43 -0.02 5.52 -3.06
N PHE A 44 -0.50 6.41 -3.94
CA PHE A 44 -1.89 6.44 -4.37
C PHE A 44 -2.34 5.14 -5.05
N ALA A 45 -1.54 4.61 -5.98
CA ALA A 45 -1.87 3.39 -6.71
C ALA A 45 -1.89 2.13 -5.83
N THR A 46 -1.12 2.13 -4.75
CA THR A 46 -0.94 0.97 -3.87
C THR A 46 -1.77 1.04 -2.58
N ASP A 47 -2.56 2.11 -2.40
CA ASP A 47 -3.28 2.38 -1.15
C ASP A 47 -2.30 2.35 0.04
N HIS A 48 -1.24 3.16 -0.07
CA HIS A 48 -0.16 3.32 0.91
C HIS A 48 0.05 4.79 1.26
N GLY A 49 0.65 5.06 2.42
CA GLY A 49 1.00 6.43 2.82
C GLY A 49 -0.10 7.08 3.67
N PRO A 50 -0.56 8.31 3.36
CA PRO A 50 -1.44 9.09 4.24
C PRO A 50 -2.91 8.64 4.22
N PHE A 51 -3.25 7.52 3.59
CA PHE A 51 -4.63 7.03 3.51
C PHE A 51 -5.04 6.33 4.81
N LEU A 52 -6.21 6.68 5.34
CA LEU A 52 -6.71 6.10 6.59
C LEU A 52 -7.06 4.61 6.43
N SER A 53 -7.54 4.20 5.25
CA SER A 53 -7.69 2.79 4.87
C SER A 53 -6.41 1.99 5.10
N TYR A 54 -5.27 2.54 4.69
CA TYR A 54 -3.96 1.94 4.88
C TYR A 54 -3.55 1.93 6.35
N LEU A 55 -3.61 3.08 7.02
CA LEU A 55 -3.17 3.21 8.41
C LEU A 55 -3.98 2.30 9.34
N TYR A 56 -5.30 2.21 9.14
CA TYR A 56 -6.18 1.30 9.88
C TYR A 56 -5.81 -0.16 9.66
N ARG A 57 -5.63 -0.58 8.40
CA ARG A 57 -5.24 -1.96 8.03
C ARG A 57 -3.95 -2.40 8.71
N PHE A 58 -3.00 -1.49 8.90
CA PHE A 58 -1.71 -1.75 9.57
C PHE A 58 -1.69 -1.39 11.05
N ARG A 59 -2.85 -1.08 11.65
CA ARG A 59 -3.01 -0.72 13.07
C ARG A 59 -2.16 0.49 13.50
N LEU A 60 -1.90 1.39 12.56
CA LEU A 60 -1.24 2.68 12.78
C LEU A 60 -2.25 3.79 13.10
N HIS A 61 -3.54 3.55 12.84
CA HIS A 61 -4.65 4.42 13.21
C HIS A 61 -5.86 3.58 13.66
N HIS A 62 -6.75 4.17 14.47
CA HIS A 62 -7.86 3.46 15.10
C HIS A 62 -9.13 3.37 14.22
N SER A 63 -9.21 4.17 13.16
CA SER A 63 -10.34 4.23 12.23
C SER A 63 -9.88 4.38 10.79
N ASP A 64 -10.60 3.79 9.84
CA ASP A 64 -10.42 4.05 8.40
C ASP A 64 -11.32 5.19 7.88
N ILE A 65 -12.08 5.84 8.75
CA ILE A 65 -13.01 6.92 8.41
C ILE A 65 -12.32 8.29 8.51
N CYS A 66 -12.49 9.09 7.46
CA CYS A 66 -11.95 10.44 7.33
C CYS A 66 -12.82 11.48 8.05
N ALA A 67 -12.30 12.69 8.28
CA ALA A 67 -13.08 13.81 8.83
C ALA A 67 -14.36 14.14 8.03
N CYS A 68 -14.43 13.66 6.78
CA CYS A 68 -15.61 13.66 5.93
C CYS A 68 -16.72 12.67 6.27
N GLY A 69 -16.51 11.77 7.24
CA GLY A 69 -17.46 10.71 7.59
C GLY A 69 -17.44 9.49 6.67
N GLU A 70 -16.65 9.52 5.59
CA GLU A 70 -16.50 8.42 4.62
C GLU A 70 -15.14 7.73 4.77
N LYS A 71 -15.00 6.53 4.19
CA LYS A 71 -13.75 5.79 4.19
C LYS A 71 -12.62 6.61 3.57
N GLY A 72 -11.52 6.79 4.29
CA GLY A 72 -10.34 7.54 3.87
C GLY A 72 -9.42 6.74 2.95
N ASP A 73 -9.96 6.21 1.85
CA ASP A 73 -9.20 5.53 0.81
C ASP A 73 -8.83 6.47 -0.37
N PRO A 74 -7.86 6.09 -1.21
CA PRO A 74 -7.44 6.89 -2.35
C PRO A 74 -8.58 7.32 -3.29
N LEU A 75 -9.53 6.42 -3.56
CA LEU A 75 -10.61 6.69 -4.50
C LEU A 75 -11.56 7.75 -3.93
N ASN A 76 -11.91 7.65 -2.65
CA ASN A 76 -12.74 8.64 -1.98
C ASN A 76 -12.08 10.03 -1.97
N TYR A 77 -10.81 10.14 -1.57
CA TYR A 77 -10.11 11.43 -1.60
C TYR A 77 -10.01 12.00 -3.02
N ALA A 78 -9.85 11.14 -4.02
CA ALA A 78 -9.74 11.58 -5.40
C ALA A 78 -11.06 11.97 -6.05
N THR A 79 -12.23 11.62 -5.48
CA THR A 79 -13.50 11.73 -6.23
C THR A 79 -14.72 12.20 -5.43
N SER A 80 -14.66 12.24 -4.09
CA SER A 80 -15.85 12.53 -3.27
C SER A 80 -15.58 13.24 -1.96
N CYS A 81 -14.38 13.12 -1.36
CA CYS A 81 -14.09 13.74 -0.08
C CYS A 81 -14.09 15.28 -0.16
N HIS A 82 -14.95 15.93 0.61
CA HIS A 82 -15.08 17.39 0.59
C HIS A 82 -13.79 18.13 1.00
N MET A 83 -12.90 17.50 1.76
CA MET A 83 -11.60 18.07 2.17
C MET A 83 -10.58 18.17 1.03
N SER A 84 -10.77 17.43 -0.06
CA SER A 84 -9.87 17.38 -1.21
C SER A 84 -10.52 17.87 -2.50
N LEU A 85 -11.56 18.71 -2.39
CA LEU A 85 -12.38 19.19 -3.52
C LEU A 85 -11.55 19.73 -4.70
N PHE A 86 -10.47 20.47 -4.43
CA PHE A 86 -9.60 21.04 -5.47
C PHE A 86 -8.84 20.00 -6.31
N TYR A 87 -8.74 18.77 -5.82
CA TYR A 87 -7.99 17.69 -6.48
C TYR A 87 -8.90 16.62 -7.08
N HIS A 88 -10.22 16.83 -7.04
CA HIS A 88 -11.18 15.84 -7.51
C HIS A 88 -11.03 15.56 -9.00
N PHE A 89 -11.08 14.27 -9.33
CA PHE A 89 -11.35 13.77 -10.66
C PHE A 89 -12.82 13.38 -10.75
N THR A 90 -13.31 13.19 -11.97
CA THR A 90 -14.63 12.63 -12.21
C THR A 90 -14.74 11.26 -11.54
N LYS A 91 -15.75 11.08 -10.69
CA LYS A 91 -16.05 9.81 -10.04
C LYS A 91 -16.39 8.73 -11.07
N PRO A 92 -15.73 7.56 -11.06
CA PRO A 92 -16.10 6.48 -11.95
C PRO A 92 -17.40 5.80 -11.51
N SER A 93 -18.11 5.19 -12.45
CA SER A 93 -19.10 4.16 -12.11
C SER A 93 -18.40 2.90 -11.60
N ALA A 94 -19.12 2.08 -10.83
CA ALA A 94 -18.57 0.84 -10.26
C ALA A 94 -17.90 -0.05 -11.34
N GLU A 95 -18.57 -0.23 -12.48
CA GLU A 95 -18.11 -1.01 -13.64
C GLU A 95 -16.84 -0.45 -14.28
N ASN A 96 -16.63 0.88 -14.23
CA ASN A 96 -15.52 1.56 -14.88
C ASN A 96 -14.35 1.88 -13.95
N THR A 97 -14.40 1.46 -12.69
CA THR A 97 -13.37 1.77 -11.69
C THR A 97 -11.96 1.38 -12.15
N GLN A 98 -11.80 0.19 -12.75
CA GLN A 98 -10.50 -0.27 -13.24
C GLN A 98 -9.95 0.58 -14.41
N LEU A 99 -10.82 0.97 -15.35
CA LEU A 99 -10.45 1.83 -16.47
C LEU A 99 -10.08 3.24 -16.00
N TRP A 100 -10.79 3.73 -14.99
CA TRP A 100 -10.47 5.00 -14.35
C TRP A 100 -9.07 4.99 -13.73
N TRP A 101 -8.73 3.96 -12.95
CA TRP A 101 -7.39 3.80 -12.37
C TRP A 101 -6.30 3.79 -13.45
N LYS A 102 -6.53 3.02 -14.52
CA LYS A 102 -5.62 2.95 -15.66
C LYS A 102 -5.45 4.31 -16.33
N SER A 103 -6.53 5.05 -16.57
CA SER A 103 -6.50 6.38 -17.20
C SER A 103 -5.71 7.39 -16.35
N VAL A 104 -6.06 7.48 -15.07
CA VAL A 104 -5.47 8.41 -14.10
C VAL A 104 -3.97 8.15 -13.92
N LEU A 105 -3.57 6.88 -13.83
CA LEU A 105 -2.16 6.52 -13.60
C LEU A 105 -1.32 6.43 -14.89
N SER A 106 -1.94 6.32 -16.07
CA SER A 106 -1.20 6.37 -17.34
C SER A 106 -0.88 7.80 -17.78
N ASN A 107 -1.73 8.76 -17.45
CA ASN A 107 -1.57 10.16 -17.88
C ASN A 107 -0.63 10.94 -16.95
N LYS A 108 0.42 11.56 -17.52
CA LYS A 108 1.42 12.32 -16.76
C LYS A 108 0.84 13.52 -15.99
N LEU A 109 -0.11 14.25 -16.58
CA LEU A 109 -0.73 15.43 -15.95
C LEU A 109 -1.66 15.02 -14.80
N LEU A 110 -2.44 13.95 -14.98
CA LEU A 110 -3.29 13.42 -13.91
C LEU A 110 -2.45 12.86 -12.75
N ARG A 111 -1.33 12.19 -13.04
CA ARG A 111 -0.35 11.78 -12.01
C ARG A 111 0.23 12.97 -11.23
N LEU A 112 0.45 14.12 -11.87
CA LEU A 112 0.88 15.33 -11.15
C LEU A 112 -0.22 15.83 -10.20
N ASN A 113 -1.48 15.74 -10.59
CA ASN A 113 -2.59 16.11 -9.71
C ASN A 113 -2.74 15.13 -8.54
N ILE A 114 -2.56 13.82 -8.78
CA ILE A 114 -2.44 12.81 -7.71
C ILE A 114 -1.32 13.17 -6.75
N ALA A 115 -0.14 13.55 -7.27
CA ALA A 115 0.98 13.90 -6.43
C ALA A 115 0.65 15.06 -5.50
N LYS A 116 0.01 16.11 -6.04
CA LYS A 116 -0.48 17.25 -5.24
C LYS A 116 -1.51 16.83 -4.20
N LEU A 117 -2.44 15.94 -4.55
CA LEU A 117 -3.43 15.40 -3.60
C LEU A 117 -2.73 14.69 -2.43
N VAL A 118 -1.82 13.76 -2.72
CA VAL A 118 -1.12 13.00 -1.67
C VAL A 118 -0.23 13.90 -0.79
N SER A 119 0.43 14.89 -1.39
CA SER A 119 1.18 15.91 -0.63
C SER A 119 0.25 16.69 0.29
N PHE A 120 -0.88 17.19 -0.23
CA PHE A 120 -1.91 17.86 0.58
C PHE A 120 -2.38 16.98 1.74
N LEU A 121 -2.65 15.69 1.48
CA LEU A 121 -3.08 14.76 2.53
C LEU A 121 -2.00 14.55 3.62
N THR A 122 -0.74 14.56 3.22
CA THR A 122 0.39 14.40 4.15
C THR A 122 0.59 15.66 5.00
N GLU A 123 0.49 16.84 4.40
CA GLU A 123 0.70 18.14 5.06
C GLU A 123 -0.46 18.52 5.99
N ASN A 124 -1.66 18.00 5.73
CA ASN A 124 -2.89 18.33 6.47
C ASN A 124 -3.44 17.13 7.26
N GLU A 125 -2.56 16.22 7.69
CA GLU A 125 -2.92 14.97 8.36
C GLU A 125 -3.86 15.17 9.55
N ASN A 126 -3.66 16.24 10.33
CA ASN A 126 -4.48 16.60 11.48
C ASN A 126 -5.92 17.04 11.12
N LEU A 127 -6.14 17.56 9.90
CA LEU A 127 -7.47 17.94 9.41
C LEU A 127 -8.23 16.75 8.83
N ILE A 128 -7.48 15.73 8.40
CA ILE A 128 -8.02 14.57 7.69
C ILE A 128 -8.46 13.48 8.67
N LYS A 129 -7.70 13.31 9.76
CA LYS A 129 -8.04 12.41 10.84
C LYS A 129 -9.20 12.98 11.64
N GLN A 130 -10.19 12.14 11.94
CA GLN A 130 -11.17 12.50 12.96
C GLN A 130 -10.47 12.69 14.31
N PRO A 131 -10.87 13.68 15.11
CA PRO A 131 -10.49 13.71 16.52
C PRO A 131 -10.92 12.38 17.17
N PRO A 132 -10.16 11.84 18.13
CA PRO A 132 -10.69 10.76 18.95
C PRO A 132 -11.91 11.32 19.68
N ASP A 133 -13.11 10.84 19.32
CA ASP A 133 -14.31 11.24 20.04
C ASP A 133 -14.16 10.82 21.50
N ALA A 134 -14.09 11.81 22.39
CA ALA A 134 -14.45 11.65 23.78
C ALA A 134 -15.98 11.52 23.84
N THR A 135 -16.53 10.39 23.36
CA THR A 135 -17.80 9.73 23.76
C THR A 135 -18.08 8.60 22.76
N SER A 136 -17.52 7.42 23.04
CA SER A 136 -18.18 6.15 22.73
C SER A 136 -18.27 5.37 24.04
N SER A 137 -19.02 5.90 25.00
CA SER A 137 -19.56 5.09 26.10
C SER A 137 -20.78 4.34 25.56
N SER A 138 -20.51 3.29 24.80
CA SER A 138 -21.44 2.20 24.60
C SER A 138 -20.64 0.95 24.86
N ASP A 139 -20.53 0.62 26.15
CA ASP A 139 -20.09 -0.67 26.62
C ASP A 139 -20.93 -1.73 25.89
N SER A 140 -20.32 -2.31 24.87
CA SER A 140 -20.67 -3.65 24.44
C SER A 140 -19.35 -4.41 24.50
N ASP A 141 -19.18 -5.13 25.60
CA ASP A 141 -18.19 -6.19 25.75
C ASP A 141 -18.42 -7.21 24.62
N ALA A 142 -17.82 -6.95 23.47
CA ALA A 142 -17.61 -7.96 22.46
C ALA A 142 -16.39 -8.77 22.91
N ASP A 143 -16.66 -9.93 23.47
CA ASP A 143 -15.71 -10.99 23.76
C ASP A 143 -14.92 -11.32 22.48
N PHE A 144 -13.79 -10.64 22.28
CA PHE A 144 -12.82 -10.96 21.25
C PHE A 144 -12.07 -12.21 21.70
N SER A 145 -12.71 -13.37 21.53
CA SER A 145 -11.99 -14.63 21.44
C SER A 145 -10.92 -14.51 20.34
N PRO A 146 -9.63 -14.64 20.64
CA PRO A 146 -8.60 -14.60 19.61
C PRO A 146 -8.76 -15.85 18.74
N SER A 147 -9.08 -15.64 17.46
CA SER A 147 -9.06 -16.71 16.46
C SER A 147 -7.76 -17.51 16.54
N PRO A 148 -7.81 -18.85 16.55
CA PRO A 148 -6.60 -19.66 16.64
C PRO A 148 -5.71 -19.40 15.42
N ARG A 149 -4.44 -19.11 15.68
CA ARG A 149 -3.41 -19.03 14.63
C ARG A 149 -3.44 -20.31 13.78
N PRO A 150 -3.24 -20.24 12.45
CA PRO A 150 -2.95 -21.42 11.67
C PRO A 150 -1.67 -22.06 12.21
N ARG A 151 -1.77 -23.28 12.76
CA ARG A 151 -0.59 -24.09 13.09
C ARG A 151 0.07 -24.53 11.79
N THR A 152 1.10 -23.80 11.37
CA THR A 152 2.08 -24.33 10.43
C THR A 152 2.96 -25.34 11.18
N TYR A 153 2.67 -26.63 11.00
CA TYR A 153 3.65 -27.67 11.30
C TYR A 153 4.77 -27.56 10.25
N GLY A 154 5.79 -26.76 10.57
CA GLY A 154 7.07 -26.74 9.89
C GLY A 154 8.14 -27.18 10.88
N LEU A 155 8.76 -28.33 10.64
CA LEU A 155 9.91 -28.82 11.39
C LEU A 155 11.00 -27.74 11.41
N ARG A 156 11.37 -27.30 12.62
CA ARG A 156 12.47 -26.37 12.87
C ARG A 156 13.79 -27.16 12.75
N PRO A 157 14.71 -26.83 11.81
CA PRO A 157 16.05 -27.39 11.86
C PRO A 157 16.78 -26.81 13.08
N SER A 158 17.38 -27.69 13.88
CA SER A 158 18.21 -27.33 15.03
C SER A 158 19.41 -26.50 14.56
N ARG A 159 19.62 -25.33 15.16
CA ARG A 159 20.83 -24.52 14.98
C ARG A 159 21.98 -25.23 15.70
N GLY A 160 22.77 -26.00 14.96
CA GLY A 160 24.06 -26.49 15.43
C GLY A 160 25.05 -25.34 15.59
N SER A 161 25.79 -25.34 16.70
CA SER A 161 26.81 -24.36 17.07
C SER A 161 27.97 -24.36 16.06
N ILE A 162 28.40 -23.18 15.63
CA ILE A 162 29.60 -22.98 14.81
C ILE A 162 30.83 -22.99 15.75
N PRO A 163 31.87 -23.81 15.51
CA PRO A 163 33.13 -23.71 16.24
C PRO A 163 33.90 -22.46 15.79
N THR A 164 34.32 -21.63 16.75
CA THR A 164 35.18 -20.47 16.51
C THR A 164 36.62 -20.93 16.30
N THR A 165 37.09 -20.96 15.05
CA THR A 165 38.53 -21.08 14.74
C THR A 165 39.12 -19.68 14.61
N LEU A 166 40.06 -19.35 15.50
CA LEU A 166 40.87 -18.14 15.48
C LEU A 166 41.76 -18.11 14.24
N ILE A 167 41.59 -17.11 13.38
CA ILE A 167 42.54 -16.78 12.31
C ILE A 167 43.30 -15.53 12.77
N ASN A 168 44.59 -15.68 13.08
CA ASN A 168 45.47 -14.53 13.32
C ASN A 168 45.85 -13.87 11.97
N PRO A 169 46.00 -12.54 11.91
CA PRO A 169 46.44 -11.86 10.70
C PRO A 169 47.96 -12.00 10.48
N PRO A 170 48.44 -11.97 9.22
CA PRO A 170 49.87 -12.07 8.93
C PRO A 170 50.62 -10.77 9.28
N ILE A 171 51.79 -10.93 9.90
CA ILE A 171 52.77 -9.88 10.15
C ILE A 171 53.52 -9.60 8.85
N ASN A 172 53.50 -8.34 8.40
CA ASN A 172 54.37 -7.83 7.34
C ASN A 172 55.82 -7.78 7.83
N ILE A 173 56.74 -8.46 7.11
CA ILE A 173 58.16 -8.08 6.96
C ILE A 173 58.51 -8.32 5.49
#